data_AF-A0A3D2XE16-F1
#
_entry.id   AF-A0A3D2XE16-F1
#
_cell.length_a   1.000
_cell.length_b   1.000
_cell.length_c   1.000
_cell.angle_alpha   90.00
_cell.angle_beta   90.00
_cell.angle_gamma   90.00
#
_symmetry.space_group_name_H-M   'P 1'
#
loop_
_entity.id
_entity.type
_entity.pdbx_description
1 polymer ?
#
loop_
_entity_poly.entity_id
_entity_poly.type
_entity_poly.pdbx_seq_one_letter_code
_entity_poly.pdbx_strand_id
1 'polypeptide(L)' 'MSNLTSSIDFSLKYKVADISLADWGRKEIRIAETEMPGLMAIREEFAASQPLTGARITGSLHMTIQT' A
#
# COMPACT_ATOMS: atom_id res chain seq x y z
N MET A 1 -16.80 -33.31 -5.29
CA MET A 1 -16.78 -31.98 -4.65
C MET A 1 -15.50 -31.90 -3.83
N SER A 2 -14.43 -31.36 -4.39
CA SER A 2 -13.13 -31.28 -3.73
C SER A 2 -13.10 -30.09 -2.79
N ASN A 3 -13.08 -30.35 -1.49
CA ASN A 3 -12.84 -29.36 -0.45
C ASN A 3 -11.39 -28.84 -0.59
N LEU A 4 -11.23 -27.68 -1.23
CA LEU A 4 -10.01 -26.88 -1.14
C LEU A 4 -9.93 -26.29 0.26
N THR A 5 -9.34 -27.03 1.20
CA THR A 5 -8.75 -26.43 2.39
C THR A 5 -7.48 -25.72 1.93
N SER A 6 -7.64 -24.51 1.38
CA SER A 6 -6.52 -23.63 1.08
C SER A 6 -5.90 -23.20 2.42
N SER A 7 -4.85 -23.92 2.82
CA SER A 7 -4.00 -23.55 3.95
C SER A 7 -3.48 -22.13 3.70
N ILE A 8 -3.73 -21.22 4.64
CA ILE A 8 -3.19 -19.87 4.59
C ILE A 8 -1.68 -19.97 4.79
N ASP A 9 -0.91 -19.62 3.76
CA ASP A 9 0.54 -19.55 3.84
C ASP A 9 0.95 -18.18 4.43
N PHE A 10 1.37 -18.20 5.70
CA PHE A 10 1.82 -17.02 6.43
C PHE A 10 3.21 -16.51 5.98
N SER A 11 3.89 -17.20 5.06
CA SER A 11 5.17 -16.76 4.50
C SER A 11 5.02 -15.86 3.26
N LEU A 12 3.81 -15.76 2.69
CA LEU A 12 3.52 -14.90 1.54
C LEU A 12 3.70 -13.42 1.89
N LYS A 13 4.67 -12.77 1.23
CA LYS A 13 4.93 -11.33 1.39
C LYS A 13 3.83 -10.46 0.77
N TYR A 14 3.25 -10.89 -0.34
CA TYR A 14 2.15 -10.22 -1.03
C TYR A 14 1.40 -11.22 -1.94
N LYS A 15 0.18 -10.87 -2.33
CA LYS A 15 -0.61 -11.58 -3.35
C LYS A 15 -1.43 -10.54 -4.12
N VAL A 16 -1.07 -10.33 -5.38
CA VAL A 16 -1.68 -9.34 -6.29
C VAL A 16 -2.06 -10.02 -7.61
N ALA A 17 -2.90 -9.37 -8.42
CA ALA A 17 -3.36 -9.93 -9.69
C ALA A 17 -2.23 -10.03 -10.74
N ASP A 18 -1.45 -8.97 -10.94
CA ASP A 18 -0.32 -8.93 -11.88
C ASP A 18 0.74 -7.93 -11.39
N ILE A 19 1.97 -8.41 -11.19
CA ILE A 19 3.09 -7.59 -10.71
C ILE A 19 3.74 -6.76 -11.81
N SER A 20 3.52 -7.10 -13.09
CA SER A 20 4.10 -6.38 -14.22
C SER A 20 3.53 -4.95 -14.37
N LEU A 21 2.37 -4.68 -13.77
CA LEU A 21 1.73 -3.37 -13.75
C LEU A 21 2.37 -2.36 -12.77
N ALA A 22 3.36 -2.77 -11.97
CA ALA A 22 3.98 -1.93 -10.94
C ALA A 22 4.55 -0.61 -11.48
N ASP A 23 5.19 -0.65 -12.67
CA ASP A 23 5.78 0.53 -13.29
C ASP A 23 4.73 1.55 -13.72
N TRP A 24 3.59 1.07 -14.22
CA TRP A 24 2.47 1.94 -14.58
C TRP A 24 1.79 2.49 -13.33
N GLY A 25 1.52 1.66 -12.32
CA GLY A 25 0.97 2.11 -11.05
C GLY A 25 1.84 3.19 -10.39
N ARG A 26 3.17 3.09 -10.48
CA ARG A 26 4.09 4.13 -9.96
C ARG A 26 3.98 5.45 -10.73
N LYS A 27 3.64 5.43 -12.02
CA LYS A 27 3.39 6.66 -12.79
C LYS A 27 2.11 7.33 -12.31
N GLU A 28 1.05 6.56 -12.08
CA GLU A 28 -0.23 7.10 -11.60
C GLU A 28 -0.15 7.62 -10.17
N ILE A 29 0.57 6.92 -9.27
CA ILE A 29 0.82 7.40 -7.89
C ILE A 29 1.48 8.79 -7.90
N ARG A 30 2.47 9.02 -8.78
CA ARG A 30 3.13 10.34 -8.88
C ARG A 30 2.18 11.46 -9.31
N ILE A 31 1.19 11.15 -10.14
CA ILE A 31 0.13 12.10 -10.53
C ILE A 31 -0.82 12.31 -9.34
N ALA A 32 -1.21 11.25 -8.64
CA ALA A 32 -2.08 11.37 -7.47
C ALA A 32 -1.45 12.19 -6.33
N GLU A 33 -0.13 12.11 -6.12
CA GLU A 33 0.58 12.92 -5.12
C GLU A 33 0.42 14.43 -5.36
N THR A 34 0.34 14.90 -6.61
CA THR A 34 0.10 16.33 -6.90
C THR A 34 -1.32 16.76 -6.56
N GLU A 35 -2.29 15.83 -6.62
CA GLU A 35 -3.70 16.05 -6.27
C GLU A 35 -4.00 15.80 -4.78
N MET A 36 -3.02 15.36 -3.99
CA MET A 36 -3.17 15.04 -2.57
C MET A 36 -2.24 15.89 -1.69
N PRO A 37 -2.30 17.23 -1.77
CA PRO A 37 -1.35 18.12 -1.10
C PRO A 37 -1.36 17.97 0.43
N GLY A 38 -2.52 17.63 1.02
CA GLY A 38 -2.62 17.38 2.45
C GLY A 38 -1.78 16.20 2.93
N LEU A 39 -1.75 15.09 2.18
CA LEU A 39 -0.90 13.94 2.55
C LEU A 39 0.59 14.26 2.38
N MET A 40 0.94 15.02 1.34
CA MET A 40 2.33 15.40 1.10
C MET A 40 2.83 16.36 2.18
N ALA A 41 2.03 17.33 2.60
CA ALA A 41 2.35 18.22 3.72
C ALA A 41 2.57 17.44 5.03
N ILE A 42 1.71 16.47 5.36
CA ILE A 42 1.87 15.63 6.55
C ILE A 42 3.17 14.81 6.48
N ARG A 43 3.52 14.27 5.31
CA ARG A 43 4.79 13.55 5.13
C ARG A 43 5.99 14.47 5.40
N GLU A 44 5.97 15.71 4.89
CA GLU A 44 7.04 16.68 5.12
C GLU A 44 7.16 17.09 6.59
N GLU A 45 6.05 17.40 7.25
CA GLU A 45 6.01 17.85 8.65
C GLU A 45 6.57 16.78 9.61
N PHE A 46 6.20 15.51 9.42
CA PHE A 46 6.55 14.43 10.35
C PHE A 46 7.75 13.59 9.89
N ALA A 47 8.41 13.94 8.79
CA ALA A 47 9.57 13.22 8.27
C ALA A 47 10.73 13.13 9.29
N ALA A 48 11.00 14.20 10.04
CA ALA A 48 12.11 14.21 10.99
C ALA A 48 11.80 13.45 12.30
N SER A 49 10.56 13.54 12.78
CA SER A 49 10.16 12.96 14.08
C SER A 49 9.85 11.47 14.01
N GLN A 50 9.58 10.93 12.81
CA GLN A 50 9.27 9.51 12.58
C GLN A 50 8.31 8.92 13.63
N PRO A 51 7.12 9.53 13.82
CA PRO A 51 6.23 9.25 14.96
C PRO A 51 5.66 7.82 14.96
N LEU A 52 5.71 7.13 13.82
CA LEU A 52 5.21 5.76 13.64
C LEU A 52 6.31 4.70 13.77
N THR A 53 7.51 5.06 14.23
CA THR A 53 8.61 4.10 14.44
C THR A 53 8.18 2.96 15.35
N GLY A 54 8.25 1.73 14.85
CA GLY A 54 7.86 0.52 15.58
C GLY A 54 6.37 0.18 15.57
N ALA A 55 5.52 1.04 15.00
CA ALA A 55 4.10 0.75 14.86
C ALA A 55 3.84 -0.37 13.84
N ARG A 56 2.87 -1.24 14.11
CA ARG A 56 2.36 -2.27 13.17
C ARG A 56 0.94 -1.91 12.77
N ILE A 57 0.75 -1.49 11.52
CA ILE A 57 -0.51 -0.95 11.00
C ILE A 57 -1.09 -1.93 9.99
N THR A 58 -2.36 -2.28 10.13
CA THR A 58 -3.13 -3.07 9.16
C THR A 58 -4.21 -2.19 8.54
N GLY A 59 -4.29 -2.18 7.20
CA GLY A 59 -5.32 -1.46 6.46
C GLY A 59 -6.26 -2.41 5.73
N SER A 60 -7.56 -2.15 5.80
CA SER A 60 -8.60 -2.82 5.01
C SER A 60 -9.44 -1.76 4.31
N LEU A 61 -8.80 -1.11 3.34
CA LEU A 61 -9.39 -0.07 2.51
C LEU A 61 -9.45 -0.57 1.07
N HIS A 62 -10.15 0.17 0.21
CA HIS A 62 -10.10 -0.10 -1.22
C HIS A 62 -8.67 0.14 -1.73
N MET A 63 -8.03 -0.88 -2.30
CA MET A 63 -6.64 -0.77 -2.77
C MET A 63 -6.57 -0.06 -4.13
N THR A 64 -6.81 1.25 -4.11
CA THR A 64 -6.78 2.15 -5.28
C THR A 64 -5.44 2.90 -5.36
N ILE A 65 -5.24 3.75 -6.38
CA ILE A 65 -4.04 4.58 -6.53
C ILE A 65 -3.82 5.53 -5.34
N GLN A 66 -4.91 5.94 -4.67
CA GLN A 66 -4.88 6.89 -3.56
C GLN A 66 -4.52 6.26 -2.21
N THR A 67 -4.59 4.92 -2.07
CA THR A 67 -4.32 4.18 -0.84
C THR A 67 -2.91 3.62 -0.84
#